data_AF-Q01UE4-F1
#
_entry.id   AF-Q01UE4-F1
#
_cell.length_a   1.000
_cell.length_b   1.000
_cell.length_c   1.000
_cell.angle_alpha   90.00
_cell.angle_beta   90.00
_cell.angle_gamma   90.00
#
_symmetry.space_group_name_H-M   'P 1'
#
loop_
_entity.id
_entity.type
_entity.pdbx_description
1 polymer ?
#
loop_
_entity_poly.entity_id
_entity_poly.type
_entity_poly.pdbx_seq_one_letter_code
_entity_poly.pdbx_strand_id
1 'polypeptide(L)'
;MPCRYGCTPEHRVRIELVEADLEICFTLVDLAGYSPGESVRLLADAGRVYDEILARLKRLEPDEVSKFQPLVTELRRAIDLATRGS
;
A
#
# COMPACT_ATOMS: atom_id res chain seq x y z
N MET A 1 -8.96 1.61 28.65
CA MET A 1 -7.66 2.27 28.89
C MET A 1 -7.14 2.79 27.57
N PRO A 2 -6.89 4.10 27.41
CA PRO A 2 -6.11 4.59 26.28
C PRO A 2 -4.66 4.10 26.42
N CYS A 3 -4.05 3.60 25.34
CA CYS A 3 -2.65 3.18 25.36
C CYS A 3 -1.72 4.40 25.44
N ARG A 4 -0.45 4.19 25.82
CA ARG A 4 0.63 5.21 26.01
C ARG A 4 0.83 6.23 24.87
N TYR A 5 0.16 6.07 23.72
CA TYR A 5 0.22 6.92 22.54
C TYR A 5 -1.10 7.64 22.22
N GLY A 6 -2.10 7.60 23.11
CA GLY A 6 -3.37 8.32 22.94
C GLY A 6 -4.39 7.66 22.01
N CYS A 7 -4.03 6.59 21.30
CA CYS A 7 -4.94 5.86 20.38
C CYS A 7 -5.44 4.54 20.99
N THR A 8 -6.58 4.05 20.50
CA THR A 8 -7.11 2.73 20.87
C THR A 8 -6.33 1.61 20.15
N PRO A 9 -6.28 0.37 20.70
CA PRO A 9 -5.62 -0.77 20.05
C PRO A 9 -6.15 -1.06 18.64
N GLU A 10 -7.47 -0.95 18.45
CA GLU A 10 -8.12 -1.14 17.14
C GLU A 10 -7.63 -0.15 16.08
N HIS A 11 -7.37 1.09 16.50
CA HIS A 11 -6.88 2.14 15.63
C HIS A 11 -5.44 1.88 15.18
N ARG A 12 -4.58 1.44 16.11
CA ARG A 12 -3.21 1.03 15.81
C ARG A 12 -3.17 -0.10 14.79
N VAL A 13 -4.01 -1.12 14.97
CA VAL A 13 -4.10 -2.26 14.03
C VAL A 13 -4.49 -1.80 12.63
N ARG A 14 -5.35 -0.79 12.48
CA ARG A 14 -5.72 -0.27 11.15
C ARG A 14 -4.54 0.38 10.43
N ILE A 15 -3.72 1.13 11.15
CA ILE A 15 -2.50 1.78 10.62
C ILE A 15 -1.48 0.72 10.21
N GLU A 16 -1.19 -0.24 11.10
CA GLU A 16 -0.22 -1.32 10.84
C GLU A 16 -0.62 -2.16 9.62
N LEU A 17 -1.92 -2.39 9.41
CA LEU A 17 -2.41 -3.08 8.21
C LEU A 17 -2.17 -2.29 6.93
N VAL A 18 -2.31 -0.96 6.96
CA VAL A 18 -2.01 -0.11 5.79
C VAL A 18 -0.51 -0.13 5.49
N GLU A 19 0.34 -0.08 6.52
CA GLU A 19 1.80 -0.17 6.38
C GLU A 19 2.22 -1.52 5.79
N ALA A 20 1.65 -2.62 6.30
CA ALA A 20 1.92 -3.95 5.78
C ALA A 20 1.49 -4.10 4.30
N ASP A 21 0.30 -3.61 3.95
CA ASP A 21 -0.19 -3.67 2.57
C ASP A 21 0.71 -2.85 1.62
N LEU A 22 1.21 -1.68 2.07
CA LEU A 22 2.17 -0.86 1.31
C LEU A 22 3.46 -1.64 1.03
N GLU A 23 4.05 -2.27 2.06
CA GLU A 23 5.26 -3.08 1.93
C GLU A 23 5.08 -4.25 0.96
N ILE A 24 3.95 -4.96 1.07
CA ILE A 24 3.57 -6.04 0.15
C ILE A 24 3.48 -5.51 -1.27
N CYS A 25 2.81 -4.38 -1.47
CA CYS A 25 2.58 -3.84 -2.80
C CYS A 25 3.88 -3.38 -3.48
N PHE A 26 4.79 -2.73 -2.75
CA PHE A 26 6.13 -2.40 -3.27
C PHE A 26 6.91 -3.65 -3.64
N THR A 27 6.89 -4.66 -2.78
CA THR A 27 7.58 -5.95 -3.04
C THR A 27 7.06 -6.60 -4.33
N LEU A 28 5.74 -6.58 -4.57
CA LEU A 28 5.16 -7.13 -5.81
C LEU A 28 5.63 -6.38 -7.06
N VAL A 29 5.71 -5.05 -7.00
CA VAL A 29 6.21 -4.23 -8.11
C VAL A 29 7.69 -4.52 -8.38
N ASP A 30 8.51 -4.62 -7.34
CA ASP A 30 9.92 -4.96 -7.47
C ASP A 30 10.10 -6.34 -8.10
N LEU A 31 9.38 -7.35 -7.59
CA LEU A 31 9.43 -8.72 -8.13
C LEU A 31 9.03 -8.79 -9.60
N ALA A 32 8.06 -7.98 -10.04
CA ALA A 32 7.66 -7.91 -11.44
C ALA A 32 8.82 -7.45 -12.35
N GLY A 33 9.71 -6.58 -11.86
CA GLY A 33 10.91 -6.14 -12.58
C GLY A 33 11.98 -7.23 -12.73
N TYR A 34 12.01 -8.21 -11.83
CA TYR A 34 12.97 -9.32 -11.87
C TYR A 34 12.42 -10.58 -12.54
N SER A 35 11.10 -10.69 -12.71
CA SER A 35 10.43 -11.90 -13.20
C SER A 35 9.53 -11.62 -14.41
N PRO A 36 10.09 -11.44 -15.63
CA PRO A 36 9.31 -11.09 -16.82
C PRO A 36 8.19 -12.09 -17.16
N GLY A 37 8.37 -13.38 -16.84
CA GLY A 37 7.35 -14.41 -17.05
C GLY A 37 6.16 -14.32 -16.09
N GLU A 38 6.30 -13.59 -14.98
CA GLU A 38 5.25 -13.41 -13.98
C GLU A 38 4.82 -11.94 -13.83
N SER A 39 5.45 -11.01 -14.54
CA SER A 39 5.27 -9.56 -14.37
C SER A 39 3.81 -9.15 -14.46
N VAL A 40 3.07 -9.65 -15.46
CA VAL A 40 1.64 -9.36 -15.64
C VAL A 40 0.82 -9.80 -14.43
N ARG A 41 1.07 -10.99 -13.88
CA ARG A 41 0.35 -11.48 -12.70
C ARG A 41 0.71 -10.65 -11.46
N LEU A 42 2.00 -10.41 -11.24
CA LEU A 42 2.51 -9.66 -10.09
C LEU A 42 2.01 -8.21 -10.07
N LEU A 43 1.95 -7.55 -11.24
CA LEU A 43 1.38 -6.21 -11.36
C LEU A 43 -0.15 -6.20 -11.17
N ALA A 44 -0.85 -7.26 -11.59
CA ALA A 44 -2.28 -7.41 -11.31
C ALA A 44 -2.55 -7.69 -9.82
N ASP A 45 -1.67 -8.41 -9.13
CA ASP A 45 -1.71 -8.58 -7.67
C ASP A 45 -1.44 -7.24 -6.96
N ALA A 46 -0.40 -6.51 -7.38
CA ALA A 46 -0.06 -5.19 -6.84
C ALA A 46 -1.22 -4.19 -7.01
N GLY A 47 -1.88 -4.18 -8.17
CA GLY A 47 -3.06 -3.34 -8.39
C GLY A 47 -4.21 -3.64 -7.42
N ARG A 48 -4.47 -4.92 -7.12
CA ARG A 48 -5.48 -5.32 -6.14
C ARG A 48 -5.13 -4.87 -4.72
N VAL A 49 -3.89 -5.07 -4.29
CA VAL A 49 -3.42 -4.62 -2.98
C VAL A 49 -3.49 -3.08 -2.89
N TYR A 50 -3.13 -2.37 -3.96
CA TYR A 50 -3.26 -0.91 -4.04
C TYR A 50 -4.71 -0.43 -3.83
N ASP A 51 -5.69 -1.10 -4.45
CA ASP A 51 -7.10 -0.78 -4.24
C ASP A 51 -7.56 -1.05 -2.80
N GLU A 52 -7.04 -2.12 -2.17
CA GLU A 52 -7.29 -2.42 -0.75
C GLU A 52 -6.70 -1.33 0.17
N ILE A 53 -5.47 -0.86 -0.10
CA ILE A 53 -4.84 0.25 0.61
C ILE A 53 -5.73 1.50 0.54
N LEU A 54 -6.18 1.87 -0.67
CA LEU A 54 -7.07 3.01 -0.84
C LEU A 54 -8.40 2.85 -0.08
N ALA A 55 -8.95 1.63 -0.05
CA ALA A 55 -10.16 1.34 0.71
C ALA A 55 -9.97 1.45 2.22
N ARG A 56 -8.80 1.03 2.74
CA ARG A 56 -8.44 1.16 4.17
C ARG A 56 -8.17 2.61 4.55
N LEU A 57 -7.47 3.38 3.72
CA LEU A 57 -7.19 4.80 3.96
C LEU A 57 -8.47 5.63 4.10
N LYS A 58 -9.52 5.32 3.33
CA LYS A 58 -10.84 5.97 3.48
C LYS A 58 -11.48 5.81 4.86
N ARG A 59 -10.98 4.90 5.70
CA ARG A 59 -11.47 4.62 7.05
C ARG A 59 -10.59 5.21 8.15
N LEU A 60 -9.53 5.94 7.79
CA LEU A 60 -8.64 6.64 8.71
C LEU A 60 -9.00 8.12 8.81
N GLU A 61 -8.48 8.78 9.84
CA GLU A 61 -8.66 10.22 10.01
C GLU A 61 -7.84 11.01 8.95
N PRO A 62 -8.28 12.21 8.52
CA PRO A 62 -7.63 12.98 7.47
C PRO A 62 -6.13 13.24 7.73
N ASP A 63 -5.77 13.54 8.97
CA ASP A 63 -4.38 13.78 9.38
C ASP A 63 -3.51 12.54 9.23
N GLU A 64 -4.09 11.35 9.31
CA GLU A 64 -3.37 10.08 9.15
C GLU A 64 -3.25 9.71 7.69
N VAL A 65 -4.32 9.90 6.91
CA VAL A 65 -4.28 9.75 5.46
C VAL A 65 -3.17 10.62 4.87
N SER A 66 -3.01 11.86 5.36
CA SER A 66 -1.96 12.77 4.88
C SER A 66 -0.53 12.22 5.06
N LYS A 67 -0.29 11.39 6.08
CA LYS A 67 1.01 10.75 6.32
C LYS A 67 1.33 9.67 5.29
N PHE A 68 0.31 9.01 4.76
CA PHE A 68 0.46 7.95 3.75
C PHE A 68 0.49 8.48 2.31
N GLN A 69 0.00 9.71 2.06
CA GLN A 69 -0.09 10.29 0.72
C GLN A 69 1.22 10.24 -0.10
N PRO A 70 2.41 10.55 0.48
CA PRO A 70 3.66 10.45 -0.27
C PRO A 70 3.93 9.03 -0.78
N LEU A 71 3.80 8.03 0.09
CA LEU A 71 4.05 6.62 -0.24
C LEU A 71 3.03 6.06 -1.22
N VAL A 72 1.74 6.38 -1.04
CA VAL A 72 0.67 5.97 -1.96
C VAL A 72 0.88 6.56 -3.35
N THR A 73 1.30 7.83 -3.42
CA THR A 73 1.61 8.49 -4.70
C THR A 73 2.81 7.85 -5.38
N GLU A 74 3.86 7.54 -4.62
CA GLU A 74 5.04 6.86 -5.13
C GLU A 74 4.72 5.46 -5.64
N LEU A 75 3.97 4.67 -4.85
CA LEU A 75 3.53 3.33 -5.23
C LEU A 75 2.70 3.35 -6.51
N ARG A 76 1.78 4.31 -6.64
CA ARG A 76 0.99 4.48 -7.86
C ARG A 76 1.88 4.72 -9.08
N ARG A 77 2.88 5.59 -8.96
CA ARG A 77 3.85 5.85 -10.04
C ARG A 77 4.65 4.60 -10.38
N ALA A 78 5.08 3.83 -9.38
CA ALA A 78 5.82 2.60 -9.59
C ALA A 78 5.01 1.57 -10.38
N ILE A 79 3.74 1.37 -10.03
CA ILE A 79 2.81 0.50 -10.76
C ILE A 79 2.61 0.99 -12.20
N ASP A 80 2.35 2.29 -12.39
CA ASP A 80 2.13 2.87 -13.71
C ASP A 80 3.38 2.73 -14.62
N LEU A 81 4.58 2.90 -14.06
CA LEU A 81 5.84 2.72 -14.79
C LEU A 81 6.08 1.26 -15.17
N ALA A 82 5.91 0.33 -14.23
CA ALA A 82 6.11 -1.09 -14.46
C ALA A 82 5.11 -1.65 -15.49
N THR A 83 3.88 -1.14 -15.50
CA THR A 83 2.84 -1.54 -16.47
C THR A 83 3.12 -1.03 -17.89
N ARG A 84 3.81 0.11 -18.05
CA ARG A 84 4.19 0.65 -19.37
C ARG A 84 5.43 -0.02 -19.96
N GLY A 85 6.26 -0.63 -19.12
CA GLY A 85 7.48 -1.33 -19.53
C GLY A 85 7.33 -2.85 -19.69
N SER A 86 6.19 -3.42 -19.28
CA SER A 86 5.83 -4.84 -19.44
C SER A 86 5.09 -5.09 -20.75
#